data_AF-X1EFP9-F1
#
_entry.id   AF-X1EFP9-F1
#
_cell.length_a   1.000
_cell.length_b   1.000
_cell.length_c   1.000
_cell.angle_alpha   90.00
_cell.angle_beta   90.00
_cell.angle_gamma   90.00
#
_symmetry.space_group_name_H-M   'P 1'
#
loop_
_entity.id
_entity.type
_entity.pdbx_description
1 polymer ?
#
loop_
_entity_poly.entity_id
_entity_poly.type
_entity_poly.pdbx_seq_one_letter_code
_entity_poly.pdbx_strand_id
1 'polypeptide(L)' 'AEIIKDAKPENIKKWSGLVNEDDAMILESAMSCQPYYFITGDKHFFNSPLIEKRSGLKILRPESFTDILKKI' A
#
# COMPACT_ATOMS: atom_id res chain seq x y z
N ALA A 1 -6.91 16.20 11.73
CA ALA A 1 -6.02 15.27 11.01
C ALA A 1 -6.06 13.96 11.77
N GLU A 2 -6.40 12.86 11.10
CA GLU A 2 -6.32 11.53 11.73
C GLU A 2 -4.83 11.15 11.79
N ILE A 3 -4.26 11.17 13.00
CA ILE A 3 -2.89 10.71 13.24
C ILE A 3 -3.01 9.25 13.64
N ILE A 4 -2.60 8.38 12.74
CA ILE A 4 -2.60 6.93 12.96
C ILE A 4 -1.30 6.58 13.67
N LYS A 5 -1.33 5.56 14.54
CA LYS A 5 -0.11 5.08 15.20
C LYS A 5 0.88 4.59 14.16
N ASP A 6 2.15 4.92 14.34
CA ASP A 6 3.23 4.44 13.50
C ASP A 6 3.21 2.92 13.40
N ALA A 7 3.56 2.41 12.22
CA ALA A 7 3.81 1.00 12.01
C ALA A 7 4.87 0.51 13.01
N LYS A 8 4.57 -0.56 13.74
CA LYS A 8 5.56 -1.14 14.64
C LYS A 8 6.75 -1.68 13.83
N PRO A 9 8.00 -1.52 14.29
CA PRO A 9 9.18 -2.03 13.57
C PRO A 9 9.13 -3.53 13.25
N GLU A 10 8.51 -4.32 14.12
CA GLU A 10 8.29 -5.76 13.91
C GLU A 10 7.43 -6.06 12.67
N ASN A 11 6.47 -5.19 12.36
CA ASN A 11 5.61 -5.34 11.20
C ASN A 11 6.30 -4.91 9.91
N ILE A 12 7.24 -3.96 9.98
CA ILE A 12 8.01 -3.48 8.83
C ILE A 12 8.93 -4.58 8.29
N LYS A 13 9.55 -5.36 9.19
CA LYS A 13 10.51 -6.43 8.83
C LYS A 13 9.95 -7.48 7.87
N LYS A 14 8.64 -7.73 7.87
CA LYS A 14 8.02 -8.74 6.98
C LYS A 14 8.04 -8.34 5.50
N TRP A 15 8.33 -7.07 5.21
CA TRP A 15 8.46 -6.52 3.87
C TRP A 15 9.89 -6.49 3.34
N SER A 16 10.86 -6.90 4.15
CA SER A 16 12.27 -6.95 3.77
C SER A 16 12.46 -7.72 2.46
N GLY A 17 13.10 -7.08 1.48
CA GLY A 17 13.35 -7.63 0.15
C GLY A 17 12.18 -7.52 -0.84
N LEU A 18 11.02 -7.00 -0.42
CA LEU A 18 9.92 -6.64 -1.33
C LEU A 18 9.87 -5.14 -1.61
N VAL A 19 10.08 -4.33 -0.57
CA VAL A 19 10.15 -2.87 -0.65
C VAL A 19 11.24 -2.35 0.31
N ASN A 20 11.63 -1.08 0.17
CA ASN A 20 12.51 -0.42 1.13
C ASN A 20 11.77 -0.14 2.46
N GLU A 21 12.49 0.34 3.48
CA GLU A 21 11.93 0.58 4.81
C GLU A 21 10.86 1.67 4.83
N ASP A 22 11.07 2.76 4.10
CA ASP A 22 10.12 3.88 4.02
C ASP A 22 8.79 3.46 3.36
N ASP A 23 8.86 2.71 2.26
CA ASP A 23 7.71 2.15 1.55
C ASP A 23 6.99 1.12 2.42
N ALA A 24 7.72 0.32 3.20
CA ALA A 24 7.14 -0.62 4.16
C ALA A 24 6.36 0.10 5.26
N MET A 25 6.84 1.25 5.76
CA MET A 25 6.11 2.07 6.73
C MET A 25 4.81 2.63 6.14
N ILE A 26 4.85 3.12 4.90
CA ILE A 26 3.66 3.61 4.19
C ILE A 26 2.66 2.47 4.01
N LEU A 27 3.12 1.29 3.60
CA LEU A 27 2.27 0.12 3.37
C LEU A 27 1.58 -0.35 4.66
N GLU A 28 2.31 -0.47 5.77
CA GLU A 28 1.74 -0.85 7.06
C GLU A 28 0.71 0.17 7.55
N SER A 29 1.01 1.46 7.39
CA SER A 29 0.09 2.53 7.75
C SER A 29 -1.19 2.45 6.92
N ALA A 30 -1.07 2.26 5.60
CA ALA A 30 -2.20 2.07 4.71
C ALA A 30 -3.04 0.84 5.10
N MET A 31 -2.40 -0.30 5.40
CA MET A 31 -3.10 -1.51 5.84
C MET A 31 -3.92 -1.28 7.12
N SER A 32 -3.40 -0.49 8.06
CA SER A 32 -4.09 -0.20 9.32
C SER A 32 -5.42 0.55 9.13
N CYS A 33 -5.56 1.31 8.04
CA CYS A 33 -6.79 2.00 7.68
C CYS A 33 -7.84 1.11 6.99
N GLN A 34 -7.46 -0.12 6.60
CA GLN A 34 -8.30 -1.03 5.81
C GLN A 34 -9.00 -0.34 4.61
N PRO A 35 -8.27 0.41 3.76
CA PRO A 35 -8.87 1.11 2.65
C PRO A 35 -9.34 0.13 1.58
N TYR A 36 -10.34 0.54 0.80
CA TYR A 36 -10.76 -0.25 -0.36
C TYR A 36 -9.69 -0.24 -1.47
N TYR A 37 -8.97 0.87 -1.64
CA TYR A 37 -7.90 1.02 -2.62
C TYR A 37 -6.66 1.66 -1.98
N PHE A 38 -5.47 1.17 -2.33
CA PHE A 38 -4.21 1.87 -2.10
C PHE A 38 -3.71 2.44 -3.42
N ILE A 39 -3.87 3.75 -3.61
CA ILE A 39 -3.58 4.42 -4.89
C ILE A 39 -2.19 5.03 -4.81
N THR A 40 -1.28 4.61 -5.69
CA THR A 40 0.09 5.13 -5.73
C THR A 40 0.66 5.14 -7.14
N GLY A 41 1.46 6.16 -7.46
CA GLY A 41 2.24 6.23 -8.69
C GLY A 41 3.61 5.55 -8.59
N ASP A 42 4.03 5.16 -7.39
CA ASP A 42 5.32 4.52 -7.18
C ASP A 42 5.33 3.10 -7.74
N LYS A 43 6.31 2.82 -8.60
CA LYS A 43 6.46 1.53 -9.28
C LYS A 43 6.89 0.40 -8.33
N HIS A 44 7.54 0.70 -7.20
CA HIS A 44 8.02 -0.32 -6.26
C HIS A 44 6.90 -1.23 -5.77
N PHE A 45 5.70 -0.68 -5.52
CA PHE A 45 4.53 -1.45 -5.08
C PHE A 45 3.96 -2.39 -6.14
N PHE A 46 4.37 -2.25 -7.41
CA PHE A 46 3.93 -3.09 -8.52
C PHE A 46 5.00 -4.09 -8.99
N ASN A 47 6.20 -4.04 -8.42
CA ASN A 47 7.31 -4.90 -8.84
C ASN A 47 7.14 -6.36 -8.40
N SER A 48 6.27 -6.62 -7.42
CA SER A 48 6.02 -7.98 -6.94
C SER A 48 4.54 -8.19 -6.62
N PRO A 49 3.89 -9.23 -7.20
CA PRO A 49 2.50 -9.58 -6.85
C PRO A 49 2.37 -10.04 -5.38
N LEU A 50 3.50 -10.31 -4.70
CA LEU A 50 3.50 -10.65 -3.28
C LEU A 50 3.09 -9.46 -2.40
N ILE A 51 3.25 -8.22 -2.86
CA ILE A 51 2.90 -7.02 -2.08
C ILE A 51 1.39 -6.96 -1.90
N GLU A 52 0.63 -7.00 -3.00
CA GLU A 52 -0.85 -7.05 -2.99
C GLU A 52 -1.36 -8.32 -2.28
N LYS A 53 -0.77 -9.49 -2.58
CA LYS A 53 -1.17 -10.75 -1.94
C LYS A 53 -0.98 -10.74 -0.41
N ARG A 54 0.13 -10.20 0.10
CA ARG A 54 0.44 -10.19 1.54
C ARG A 54 -0.25 -9.06 2.30
N SER A 55 -0.45 -7.91 1.64
CA SER A 55 -1.10 -6.75 2.26
C SER A 55 -2.62 -6.88 2.27
N GLY A 56 -3.18 -7.65 1.34
CA GLY A 56 -4.63 -7.70 1.11
C GLY A 56 -5.19 -6.39 0.55
N LEU A 57 -4.33 -5.41 0.22
CA LEU A 57 -4.73 -4.14 -0.36
C LEU A 57 -4.87 -4.26 -1.87
N LYS A 58 -5.95 -3.71 -2.43
CA LYS A 58 -6.05 -3.53 -3.87
C LYS A 58 -5.23 -2.31 -4.29
N ILE A 59 -4.06 -2.56 -4.86
CA ILE A 59 -3.11 -1.50 -5.24
C ILE A 59 -3.42 -1.02 -6.66
N LEU A 60 -3.66 0.28 -6.82
CA LEU A 60 -4.02 0.88 -8.11
C LEU A 60 -3.07 1.99 -8.49
N ARG A 61 -2.85 2.13 -9.80
CA ARG A 61 -2.28 3.36 -10.36
C ARG A 61 -3.35 4.45 -10.38
N PRO A 62 -2.98 5.74 -10.26
CA PRO A 62 -3.93 6.84 -10.32
C PRO A 62 -4.82 6.79 -11.56
N GLU A 63 -4.26 6.50 -12.74
CA GLU A 63 -5.00 6.39 -14.00
C GLU A 63 -6.09 5.31 -13.93
N SER A 64 -5.77 4.13 -13.37
CA SER A 64 -6.72 3.04 -13.20
C SER A 64 -7.86 3.40 -12.24
N PHE A 65 -7.56 4.20 -11.21
CA PHE A 65 -8.58 4.69 -10.30
C PHE A 65 -9.52 5.71 -10.97
N THR A 66 -9.01 6.57 -11.85
CA THR A 66 -9.87 7.52 -12.59
C THR A 66 -10.89 6.80 -13.48
N ASP A 67 -10.52 5.65 -14.05
CA ASP A 67 -11.45 4.87 -14.87
C ASP A 67 -12.51 4.14 -14.04
N ILE A 68 -12.24 3.87 -12.76
CA ILE A 68 -13.26 3.39 -11.82
C ILE A 68 -14.23 4.52 -11.52
N LEU A 69 -13.74 5.73 -11.22
CA LEU A 69 -14.59 6.88 -10.90
C LEU A 69 -15.52 7.26 -12.06
N LYS A 70 -15.07 7.17 -13.32
CA LYS A 70 -15.91 7.47 -14.50
C LYS A 70 -17.06 6.48 -14.72
N LYS A 71 -17.05 5.33 -14.03
CA LYS A 71 -18.06 4.28 -14.14
C LYS A 71 -19.09 4.32 -13.01
N ILE A 72 -18.93 5.25 -12.07
CA ILE A 72 -19.85 5.53 -10.96
C ILE A 72 -20.70 6.74 -11.38
#